data_AF-U5VXR1-F1
#
_entry.id   AF-U5VXR1-F1
#
_cell.length_a   1.000
_cell.length_b   1.000
_cell.length_c   1.000
_cell.angle_alpha   90.00
_cell.angle_beta   90.00
_cell.angle_gamma   90.00
#
_symmetry.space_group_name_H-M   'P 1'
#
loop_
_entity.id
_entity.type
_entity.pdbx_description
1 polymer ?
#
loop_
_entity_poly.entity_id
_entity_poly.type
_entity_poly.pdbx_seq_one_letter_code
_entity_poly.pdbx_strand_id
1 'polypeptide(L)'
;MKEPTELEQLVSLVARNPGEAARRLRERSDRTPGTGPLSHLAMLRFDAARHGVTGPLTGAGALARTLIESGTPVDGLPEDPETPLITAASYGDAEVARVLLDAGADLDSTASPDAGGVRGGTALLHAAVFGMTAVLDLLLAAGARVGSLSEAAAAGTVTGWLTADTPPLDRVRALAMAADHERLAVIDQLLEARTPIDAEDTHYRRQALRLAATRGRTRSVAHLLSRGADPQHRDPFTHRTALEWCRELGGGTAVEALLTA
;
A
#
# COMPACT_ATOMS: atom_id res chain seq x y z
N MET A 1 34.50 3.69 -5.27
CA MET A 1 33.33 4.59 -5.31
C MET A 1 32.28 3.91 -6.16
N LYS A 2 31.06 3.70 -5.64
CA LYS A 2 29.95 3.14 -6.42
C LYS A 2 29.39 4.28 -7.30
N GLU A 3 29.23 4.04 -8.60
CA GLU A 3 28.58 4.99 -9.51
C GLU A 3 27.17 5.32 -8.96
N PRO A 4 26.76 6.60 -8.93
CA PRO A 4 25.44 6.99 -8.49
C PRO A 4 24.41 6.38 -9.43
N THR A 5 23.41 5.72 -8.85
CA THR A 5 22.29 5.13 -9.58
C THR A 5 21.57 6.19 -10.39
N GLU A 6 20.94 5.78 -11.48
CA GLU A 6 20.17 6.67 -12.36
C GLU A 6 19.11 7.49 -11.60
N LEU A 7 18.62 6.94 -10.50
CA LEU A 7 17.67 7.59 -9.60
C LEU A 7 18.32 8.67 -8.73
N GLU A 8 19.51 8.42 -8.18
CA GLU A 8 20.31 9.44 -7.49
C GLU A 8 20.72 10.56 -8.45
N GLN A 9 21.00 10.22 -9.72
CA GLN A 9 21.26 11.20 -10.77
C GLN A 9 20.02 12.05 -11.07
N LEU A 10 18.83 11.45 -11.16
CA LEU A 10 17.58 12.17 -11.34
C LEU A 10 17.29 13.08 -10.14
N VAL A 11 17.33 12.58 -8.91
CA VAL A 11 17.12 13.38 -7.68
C VAL A 11 18.12 14.53 -7.58
N SER A 12 19.41 14.27 -7.85
CA SER A 12 20.45 15.29 -7.87
C SER A 12 20.25 16.31 -9.01
N LEU A 13 19.73 15.87 -10.15
CA LEU A 13 19.34 16.73 -11.26
C LEU A 13 18.12 17.59 -10.91
N VAL A 14 17.16 17.11 -10.13
CA VAL A 14 16.03 17.93 -9.64
C VAL A 14 16.54 19.12 -8.82
N ALA A 15 17.47 18.89 -7.90
CA ALA A 15 18.02 19.94 -7.05
C ALA A 15 18.77 21.04 -7.83
N ARG A 16 19.27 20.73 -9.02
CA ARG A 16 20.10 21.63 -9.84
C ARG A 16 19.38 22.20 -11.06
N ASN A 17 18.54 21.40 -11.70
CA ASN A 17 17.82 21.72 -12.93
C ASN A 17 16.50 20.91 -13.01
N PRO A 18 15.45 21.36 -12.32
CA PRO A 18 14.19 20.64 -12.21
C PRO A 18 13.45 20.49 -13.56
N GLY A 19 13.57 21.47 -14.46
CA GLY A 19 12.97 21.41 -15.80
C GLY A 19 13.59 20.33 -16.70
N GLU A 20 14.91 20.14 -16.63
CA GLU A 20 15.61 19.08 -17.36
C GLU A 20 15.30 17.69 -16.79
N ALA A 21 15.16 17.56 -15.46
CA ALA A 21 14.69 16.31 -14.85
C ALA A 21 13.28 15.95 -15.31
N ALA A 22 12.37 16.93 -15.36
CA ALA A 22 11.01 16.75 -15.86
C ALA A 22 10.97 16.34 -17.34
N ARG A 23 11.80 16.94 -18.19
CA ARG A 23 11.93 16.56 -19.61
C ARG A 23 12.40 15.10 -19.76
N ARG A 24 13.43 14.69 -19.01
CA ARG A 24 13.96 13.31 -19.08
C ARG A 24 12.95 12.26 -18.64
N LEU A 25 12.13 12.56 -17.62
CA LEU A 25 11.07 11.65 -17.17
C LEU A 25 9.98 11.50 -18.23
N ARG A 26 9.58 12.59 -18.88
CA ARG A 26 8.64 12.56 -20.01
C ARG A 26 9.16 11.69 -21.16
N GLU A 27 10.39 11.90 -21.58
CA GLU A 27 11.00 11.12 -22.67
C GLU A 27 11.14 9.62 -22.37
N ARG A 28 11.12 9.24 -21.07
CA ARG A 28 11.14 7.84 -20.64
C ARG A 28 9.75 7.24 -20.52
N SER A 29 8.77 7.99 -20.01
CA SER A 29 7.37 7.54 -20.03
C SER A 29 6.94 7.26 -21.48
N ASP A 30 7.37 8.06 -22.44
CA ASP A 30 7.09 7.84 -23.87
C ASP A 30 7.65 6.50 -24.41
N ARG A 31 8.62 5.90 -23.72
CA ARG A 31 9.22 4.58 -24.05
C ARG A 31 8.60 3.42 -23.27
N THR A 32 7.74 3.70 -22.30
CA THR A 32 7.06 2.70 -21.45
C THR A 32 5.55 2.87 -21.65
N PRO A 33 4.92 2.12 -22.56
CA PRO A 33 3.52 2.36 -22.93
C PRO A 33 2.58 2.32 -21.73
N GLY A 34 1.75 3.37 -21.55
CA GLY A 34 0.66 3.42 -20.57
C GLY A 34 1.08 3.81 -19.14
N THR A 35 2.13 4.62 -18.95
CA THR A 35 2.44 5.17 -17.63
C THR A 35 2.98 6.59 -17.74
N GLY A 36 2.16 7.58 -17.39
CA GLY A 36 2.54 8.99 -17.35
C GLY A 36 3.71 9.30 -16.39
N PRO A 37 4.36 10.48 -16.52
CA PRO A 37 5.57 10.83 -15.78
C PRO A 37 5.43 10.81 -14.25
N LEU A 38 4.25 11.20 -13.73
CA LEU A 38 3.96 11.21 -12.29
C LEU A 38 3.77 9.78 -11.76
N SER A 39 3.09 8.91 -12.51
CA SER A 39 2.94 7.49 -12.17
C SER A 39 4.29 6.77 -12.19
N HIS A 40 5.12 7.02 -13.22
CA HIS A 40 6.47 6.47 -13.28
C HIS A 40 7.29 6.90 -12.06
N LEU A 41 7.21 8.18 -11.66
CA LEU A 41 7.88 8.68 -10.46
C LEU A 41 7.43 7.95 -9.18
N ALA A 42 6.14 7.71 -9.02
CA ALA A 42 5.59 6.98 -7.87
C ALA A 42 6.08 5.51 -7.83
N MET A 43 6.36 4.89 -8.98
CA MET A 43 6.91 3.53 -9.07
C MET A 43 8.40 3.46 -8.72
N LEU A 44 9.17 4.51 -9.01
CA LEU A 44 10.65 4.51 -8.85
C LEU A 44 11.10 4.14 -7.43
N ARG A 45 10.32 4.46 -6.38
CA ARG A 45 10.66 4.06 -5.01
C ARG A 45 10.60 2.55 -4.78
N PHE A 46 9.64 1.88 -5.41
CA PHE A 46 9.49 0.43 -5.31
C PHE A 46 10.59 -0.31 -6.07
N ASP A 47 10.91 0.17 -7.28
CA ASP A 47 11.99 -0.41 -8.09
C ASP A 47 13.37 -0.19 -7.44
N ALA A 48 13.59 0.94 -6.77
CA ALA A 48 14.82 1.21 -6.04
C ALA A 48 15.11 0.16 -4.96
N ALA A 49 14.10 -0.23 -4.18
CA ALA A 49 14.23 -1.31 -3.19
C ALA A 49 14.53 -2.66 -3.86
N ARG A 50 13.91 -2.95 -5.01
CA ARG A 50 14.13 -4.16 -5.81
C ARG A 50 15.53 -4.22 -6.44
N HIS A 51 16.14 -3.06 -6.72
CA HIS A 51 17.47 -2.93 -7.29
C HIS A 51 18.58 -2.68 -6.26
N GLY A 52 18.29 -2.86 -4.97
CA GLY A 52 19.29 -2.76 -3.90
C GLY A 52 19.76 -1.33 -3.60
N VAL A 53 18.93 -0.33 -3.92
CA VAL A 53 19.08 1.04 -3.41
C VAL A 53 18.41 1.08 -2.04
N THR A 54 19.22 1.12 -1.00
CA THR A 54 18.76 1.17 0.39
C THR A 54 18.91 2.60 0.92
N GLY A 55 17.80 3.34 0.98
CA GLY A 55 17.76 4.69 1.55
C GLY A 55 16.48 5.44 1.19
N PRO A 56 16.09 6.47 1.97
CA PRO A 56 14.94 7.31 1.63
C PRO A 56 15.23 8.08 0.33
N LEU A 57 14.36 7.92 -0.66
CA LEU A 57 14.37 8.73 -1.87
C LEU A 57 13.75 10.09 -1.56
N THR A 58 14.53 10.94 -0.89
CA THR A 58 14.13 12.30 -0.56
C THR A 58 14.08 13.14 -1.83
N GLY A 59 12.95 13.80 -2.09
CA GLY A 59 12.81 14.73 -3.21
C GLY A 59 11.88 14.25 -4.33
N ALA A 60 11.30 13.04 -4.23
CA ALA A 60 10.24 12.59 -5.14
C ALA A 60 9.04 13.55 -5.11
N GLY A 61 8.64 14.06 -3.94
CA GLY A 61 7.61 15.09 -3.85
C GLY A 61 7.99 16.42 -4.53
N ALA A 62 9.26 16.85 -4.43
CA ALA A 62 9.71 18.07 -5.10
C ALA A 62 9.70 17.93 -6.64
N LEU A 63 10.03 16.74 -7.13
CA LEU A 63 9.96 16.40 -8.55
C LEU A 63 8.51 16.31 -9.05
N ALA A 64 7.62 15.70 -8.27
CA ALA A 64 6.19 15.69 -8.57
C ALA A 64 5.64 17.11 -8.67
N ARG A 65 5.97 18.00 -7.73
CA ARG A 65 5.58 19.43 -7.78
C ARG A 65 6.07 20.10 -9.05
N THR A 66 7.35 19.92 -9.38
CA THR A 66 7.94 20.49 -10.59
C THR A 66 7.21 20.02 -11.85
N LEU A 67 6.90 18.72 -11.94
CA LEU A 67 6.19 18.15 -13.09
C LEU A 67 4.80 18.78 -13.24
N ILE A 68 4.06 18.90 -12.15
CA ILE A 68 2.73 19.54 -12.12
C ILE A 68 2.83 21.01 -12.51
N GLU A 69 3.77 21.77 -11.93
CA GLU A 69 4.04 23.18 -12.28
C GLU A 69 4.45 23.36 -13.75
N SER A 70 5.06 22.33 -14.35
CA SER A 70 5.42 22.28 -15.77
C SER A 70 4.26 21.84 -16.68
N GLY A 71 3.03 21.75 -16.15
CA GLY A 71 1.82 21.42 -16.88
C GLY A 71 1.54 19.92 -17.05
N THR A 72 2.25 19.03 -16.34
CA THR A 72 1.87 17.62 -16.31
C THR A 72 0.51 17.47 -15.60
N PRO A 73 -0.49 16.80 -16.23
CA PRO A 73 -1.80 16.60 -15.62
C PRO A 73 -1.69 15.83 -14.31
N VAL A 74 -2.35 16.34 -13.26
CA VAL A 74 -2.31 15.76 -11.90
C VAL A 74 -2.91 14.35 -11.89
N ASP A 75 -4.01 14.13 -12.61
CA ASP A 75 -4.71 12.85 -12.69
C ASP A 75 -4.14 11.89 -13.75
N GLY A 76 -3.01 12.26 -14.36
CA GLY A 76 -2.37 11.44 -15.40
C GLY A 76 -2.97 11.65 -16.78
N LEU A 77 -2.58 10.77 -17.71
CA LEU A 77 -3.06 10.79 -19.09
C LEU A 77 -4.29 9.89 -19.26
N PRO A 78 -5.20 10.18 -20.22
CA PRO A 78 -6.42 9.38 -20.42
C PRO A 78 -6.20 7.88 -20.67
N GLU A 79 -5.04 7.52 -21.24
CA GLU A 79 -4.64 6.14 -21.54
C GLU A 79 -3.95 5.43 -20.36
N ASP A 80 -3.66 6.14 -19.27
CA ASP A 80 -3.04 5.52 -18.10
C ASP A 80 -4.04 4.55 -17.43
N PRO A 81 -3.62 3.31 -17.10
CA PRO A 81 -4.49 2.34 -16.44
C PRO A 81 -4.78 2.71 -14.98
N GLU A 82 -3.96 3.58 -14.39
CA GLU A 82 -4.08 4.08 -13.01
C GLU A 82 -3.70 5.56 -12.99
N THR A 83 -4.43 6.38 -12.24
CA THR A 83 -4.01 7.77 -11.99
C THR A 83 -2.72 7.79 -11.16
N PRO A 84 -1.92 8.86 -11.21
CA PRO A 84 -0.72 8.97 -10.40
C PRO A 84 -0.98 8.79 -8.89
N LEU A 85 -2.16 9.19 -8.42
CA LEU A 85 -2.54 9.02 -7.02
C LEU A 85 -2.81 7.55 -6.68
N ILE A 86 -3.46 6.80 -7.57
CA ILE A 86 -3.65 5.35 -7.43
C ILE A 86 -2.29 4.65 -7.44
N THR A 87 -1.38 5.02 -8.35
CA THR A 87 -0.03 4.44 -8.39
C THR A 87 0.73 4.74 -7.09
N ALA A 88 0.71 5.98 -6.59
CA ALA A 88 1.33 6.32 -5.31
C ALA A 88 0.74 5.52 -4.13
N ALA A 89 -0.57 5.25 -4.15
CA ALA A 89 -1.25 4.41 -3.17
C ALA A 89 -0.87 2.92 -3.26
N SER A 90 -0.66 2.39 -4.47
CA SER A 90 -0.19 1.01 -4.68
C SER A 90 1.21 0.77 -4.11
N TYR A 91 2.10 1.75 -4.28
CA TYR A 91 3.52 1.63 -3.95
C TYR A 91 3.93 2.30 -2.64
N GLY A 92 3.01 3.01 -1.97
CA GLY A 92 3.25 3.62 -0.67
C GLY A 92 4.07 4.90 -0.69
N ASP A 93 4.10 5.62 -1.82
CA ASP A 93 4.84 6.88 -1.91
C ASP A 93 4.06 8.06 -1.30
N ALA A 94 4.13 8.17 0.02
CA ALA A 94 3.43 9.21 0.77
C ALA A 94 3.85 10.64 0.41
N GLU A 95 5.08 10.86 -0.08
CA GLU A 95 5.52 12.20 -0.52
C GLU A 95 4.83 12.60 -1.81
N VAL A 96 4.81 11.70 -2.81
CA VAL A 96 4.13 11.96 -4.08
C VAL A 96 2.62 12.04 -3.86
N ALA A 97 2.03 11.14 -3.08
CA ALA A 97 0.61 11.19 -2.74
C ALA A 97 0.22 12.53 -2.11
N ARG A 98 1.00 13.04 -1.15
CA ARG A 98 0.75 14.36 -0.54
C ARG A 98 0.72 15.48 -1.59
N VAL A 99 1.69 15.50 -2.50
CA VAL A 99 1.79 16.52 -3.54
C VAL A 99 0.61 16.47 -4.51
N LEU A 100 0.21 15.27 -4.93
CA LEU A 100 -0.93 15.08 -5.80
C LEU A 100 -2.22 15.56 -5.13
N LEU A 101 -2.42 15.24 -3.85
CA LEU A 101 -3.55 15.71 -3.06
C LEU A 101 -3.56 17.23 -2.90
N ASP A 102 -2.42 17.84 -2.58
CA ASP A 102 -2.28 19.30 -2.48
C ASP A 102 -2.54 20.00 -3.83
N ALA A 103 -2.29 19.30 -4.95
CA ALA A 103 -2.58 19.77 -6.30
C ALA A 103 -4.02 19.48 -6.77
N GLY A 104 -4.87 18.91 -5.91
CA GLY A 104 -6.28 18.65 -6.21
C GLY A 104 -6.55 17.40 -7.03
N ALA A 105 -5.69 16.37 -6.92
CA ALA A 105 -5.94 15.07 -7.53
C ALA A 105 -7.31 14.50 -7.15
N ASP A 106 -7.99 13.90 -8.11
CA ASP A 106 -9.30 13.29 -7.89
C ASP A 106 -9.19 12.02 -7.03
N LEU A 107 -9.89 12.04 -5.90
CA LEU A 107 -9.92 10.95 -4.92
C LEU A 107 -10.81 9.78 -5.36
N ASP A 108 -11.81 10.06 -6.20
CA ASP A 108 -12.84 9.09 -6.59
C ASP A 108 -12.51 8.38 -7.91
N SER A 109 -11.45 8.78 -8.60
CA SER A 109 -10.95 8.11 -9.79
C SER A 109 -10.64 6.64 -9.51
N THR A 110 -10.95 5.79 -10.49
CA THR A 110 -10.82 4.33 -10.39
C THR A 110 -9.83 3.80 -11.41
N ALA A 111 -9.04 2.81 -11.02
CA ALA A 111 -8.16 2.08 -11.92
C ALA A 111 -8.96 1.40 -13.05
N SER A 112 -8.33 1.29 -14.22
CA SER A 112 -8.87 0.54 -15.35
C SER A 112 -9.16 -0.92 -14.96
N PRO A 113 -10.17 -1.58 -15.57
CA PRO A 113 -10.40 -3.02 -15.42
C PRO A 113 -9.18 -3.88 -15.77
N ASP A 114 -8.28 -3.37 -16.61
CA ASP A 114 -7.08 -4.07 -17.06
C ASP A 114 -5.82 -3.70 -16.24
N ALA A 115 -5.97 -2.87 -15.20
CA ALA A 115 -4.87 -2.50 -14.32
C ALA A 115 -4.28 -3.71 -13.58
N GLY A 116 -2.96 -3.68 -13.35
CA GLY A 116 -2.23 -4.73 -12.63
C GLY A 116 -2.46 -4.75 -11.12
N GLY A 117 -3.02 -3.67 -10.55
CA GLY A 117 -3.36 -3.54 -9.14
C GLY A 117 -4.75 -4.09 -8.78
N VAL A 118 -5.55 -3.25 -8.11
CA VAL A 118 -6.95 -3.58 -7.79
C VAL A 118 -7.86 -3.08 -8.90
N ARG A 119 -8.40 -3.99 -9.72
CA ARG A 119 -9.28 -3.64 -10.85
C ARG A 119 -10.45 -2.78 -10.39
N GLY A 120 -10.66 -1.63 -11.04
CA GLY A 120 -11.72 -0.69 -10.66
C GLY A 120 -11.54 -0.04 -9.29
N GLY A 121 -10.37 -0.18 -8.67
CA GLY A 121 -10.11 0.32 -7.32
C GLY A 121 -9.79 1.81 -7.29
N THR A 122 -10.21 2.47 -6.21
CA THR A 122 -9.80 3.85 -5.89
C THR A 122 -8.41 3.85 -5.25
N ALA A 123 -7.80 5.03 -5.12
CA ALA A 123 -6.54 5.17 -4.39
C ALA A 123 -6.65 4.64 -2.94
N LEU A 124 -7.80 4.85 -2.28
CA LEU A 124 -8.02 4.34 -0.91
C LEU A 124 -8.01 2.82 -0.86
N LEU A 125 -8.71 2.16 -1.80
CA LEU A 125 -8.75 0.71 -1.87
C LEU A 125 -7.36 0.12 -2.17
N HIS A 126 -6.59 0.72 -3.07
CA HIS A 126 -5.21 0.31 -3.33
C HIS A 126 -4.34 0.44 -2.07
N ALA A 127 -4.38 1.58 -1.39
CA ALA A 127 -3.62 1.78 -0.15
C ALA A 127 -4.01 0.77 0.94
N ALA A 128 -5.32 0.48 1.07
CA ALA A 128 -5.84 -0.51 1.99
C ALA A 128 -5.32 -1.92 1.66
N VAL A 129 -5.47 -2.34 0.39
CA VAL A 129 -5.08 -3.68 -0.07
C VAL A 129 -3.57 -3.87 -0.05
N PHE A 130 -2.75 -2.88 -0.36
CA PHE A 130 -1.30 -3.05 -0.38
C PHE A 130 -0.62 -2.81 0.97
N GLY A 131 -1.37 -2.43 2.02
CA GLY A 131 -0.83 -2.19 3.36
C GLY A 131 -0.11 -0.85 3.47
N MET A 132 -0.45 0.13 2.63
CA MET A 132 0.22 1.43 2.55
C MET A 132 -0.38 2.41 3.53
N THR A 133 -0.25 2.13 4.83
CA THR A 133 -0.91 2.85 5.93
C THR A 133 -0.66 4.36 5.90
N ALA A 134 0.57 4.80 5.62
CA ALA A 134 0.87 6.23 5.52
C ALA A 134 0.05 6.91 4.42
N VAL A 135 -0.03 6.32 3.22
CA VAL A 135 -0.83 6.86 2.11
C VAL A 135 -2.32 6.75 2.41
N LEU A 136 -2.77 5.65 3.02
CA LEU A 136 -4.15 5.48 3.48
C LEU A 136 -4.58 6.64 4.39
N ASP A 137 -3.76 6.97 5.40
CA ASP A 137 -4.03 8.06 6.34
C ASP A 137 -4.07 9.43 5.64
N LEU A 138 -3.23 9.65 4.62
CA LEU A 138 -3.27 10.85 3.78
C LEU A 138 -4.60 10.98 3.03
N LEU A 139 -5.04 9.90 2.39
CA LEU A 139 -6.26 9.86 1.61
C LEU A 139 -7.49 10.12 2.49
N LEU A 140 -7.54 9.50 3.68
CA LEU A 140 -8.60 9.72 4.65
C LEU A 140 -8.61 11.18 5.15
N ALA A 141 -7.45 11.76 5.42
CA ALA A 141 -7.33 13.16 5.82
C ALA A 141 -7.76 14.13 4.70
N ALA A 142 -7.60 13.74 3.44
CA ALA A 142 -8.08 14.47 2.27
C ALA A 142 -9.58 14.26 1.99
N GLY A 143 -10.26 13.39 2.74
CA GLY A 143 -11.69 13.14 2.60
C GLY A 143 -12.07 12.01 1.63
N ALA A 144 -11.14 11.10 1.34
CA ALA A 144 -11.43 9.93 0.53
C ALA A 144 -12.59 9.12 1.13
N ARG A 145 -13.53 8.69 0.29
CA ARG A 145 -14.71 7.94 0.75
C ARG A 145 -14.34 6.49 1.00
N VAL A 146 -14.73 6.00 2.18
CA VAL A 146 -14.70 4.58 2.51
C VAL A 146 -15.89 3.90 1.82
N GLY A 147 -15.62 2.87 1.01
CA GLY A 147 -16.64 2.16 0.23
C GLY A 147 -16.97 0.75 0.72
N SER A 148 -16.20 0.20 1.65
CA SER A 148 -16.38 -1.18 2.12
C SER A 148 -15.98 -1.37 3.59
N LEU A 149 -16.43 -2.47 4.21
CA LEU A 149 -15.99 -2.86 5.56
C LEU A 149 -14.48 -3.09 5.61
N SER A 150 -13.87 -3.59 4.54
CA SER A 150 -12.43 -3.83 4.48
C SER A 150 -11.63 -2.53 4.46
N GLU A 151 -12.07 -1.54 3.69
CA GLU A 151 -11.50 -0.19 3.73
C GLU A 151 -11.73 0.50 5.08
N ALA A 152 -12.93 0.36 5.66
CA ALA A 152 -13.24 0.90 6.99
C ALA A 152 -12.28 0.33 8.04
N ALA A 153 -12.07 -0.99 8.01
CA ALA A 153 -11.19 -1.67 8.94
C ALA A 153 -9.74 -1.22 8.78
N ALA A 154 -9.25 -1.02 7.55
CA ALA A 154 -7.94 -0.40 7.29
C ALA A 154 -7.87 1.04 7.84
N ALA A 155 -8.95 1.81 7.67
CA ALA A 155 -9.10 3.17 8.18
C ALA A 155 -9.22 3.27 9.70
N GLY A 156 -9.31 2.14 10.41
CA GLY A 156 -9.35 2.10 11.88
C GLY A 156 -10.74 2.21 12.47
N THR A 157 -11.80 1.92 11.72
CA THR A 157 -13.18 1.86 12.24
C THR A 157 -13.99 0.74 11.60
N VAL A 158 -14.97 0.20 12.31
CA VAL A 158 -16.01 -0.66 11.72
C VAL A 158 -17.42 -0.11 11.95
N THR A 159 -17.50 1.08 12.56
CA THR A 159 -18.76 1.73 12.91
C THR A 159 -19.54 2.04 11.64
N GLY A 160 -20.79 1.56 11.58
CA GLY A 160 -21.66 1.71 10.40
C GLY A 160 -21.40 0.69 9.28
N TRP A 161 -20.37 -0.14 9.38
CA TRP A 161 -20.00 -1.15 8.38
C TRP A 161 -20.16 -2.58 8.88
N LEU A 162 -19.91 -2.82 10.17
CA LEU A 162 -20.04 -4.11 10.81
C LEU A 162 -21.42 -4.24 11.48
N THR A 163 -22.17 -5.23 11.04
CA THR A 163 -23.51 -5.56 11.54
C THR A 163 -23.59 -7.06 11.86
N ALA A 164 -24.68 -7.48 12.51
CA ALA A 164 -24.91 -8.89 12.82
C ALA A 164 -24.97 -9.78 11.56
N ASP A 165 -25.44 -9.22 10.44
CA ASP A 165 -25.64 -9.92 9.17
C ASP A 165 -24.43 -9.83 8.23
N THR A 166 -23.37 -9.12 8.64
CA THR A 166 -22.14 -9.02 7.83
C THR A 166 -21.59 -10.41 7.53
N PRO A 167 -21.38 -10.78 6.25
CA PRO A 167 -20.89 -12.11 5.90
C PRO A 167 -19.56 -12.46 6.59
N PRO A 168 -19.36 -13.72 7.05
CA PRO A 168 -18.13 -14.13 7.70
C PRO A 168 -16.86 -13.82 6.87
N LEU A 169 -16.92 -14.03 5.55
CA LEU A 169 -15.79 -13.74 4.66
C LEU A 169 -15.43 -12.26 4.62
N ASP A 170 -16.40 -11.35 4.67
CA ASP A 170 -16.13 -9.92 4.69
C ASP A 170 -15.50 -9.49 6.02
N ARG A 171 -15.91 -10.11 7.13
CA ARG A 171 -15.26 -9.88 8.42
C ARG A 171 -13.83 -10.42 8.45
N VAL A 172 -13.59 -11.58 7.85
CA VAL A 172 -12.23 -12.16 7.73
C VAL A 172 -11.32 -11.26 6.88
N ARG A 173 -11.83 -10.74 5.77
CA ARG A 173 -11.11 -9.76 4.95
C ARG A 173 -10.81 -8.48 5.73
N ALA A 174 -11.80 -7.96 6.46
CA ALA A 174 -11.64 -6.80 7.32
C ALA A 174 -10.61 -7.03 8.44
N LEU A 175 -10.56 -8.24 9.01
CA LEU A 175 -9.58 -8.62 10.03
C LEU A 175 -8.17 -8.62 9.44
N ALA A 176 -8.00 -9.15 8.23
CA ALA A 176 -6.73 -9.08 7.51
C ALA A 176 -6.31 -7.63 7.24
N MET A 177 -7.22 -6.76 6.81
CA MET A 177 -6.91 -5.33 6.61
C MET A 177 -6.54 -4.64 7.93
N ALA A 178 -7.32 -4.83 9.00
CA ALA A 178 -7.03 -4.24 10.31
C ALA A 178 -5.66 -4.69 10.85
N ALA A 179 -5.31 -5.97 10.66
CA ALA A 179 -4.02 -6.52 11.02
C ALA A 179 -2.87 -5.90 10.21
N ASP A 180 -3.02 -5.73 8.89
CA ASP A 180 -1.98 -5.13 8.04
C ASP A 180 -1.76 -3.63 8.32
N HIS A 181 -2.77 -2.93 8.82
CA HIS A 181 -2.70 -1.50 9.17
C HIS A 181 -2.56 -1.22 10.68
N GLU A 182 -2.26 -2.24 11.49
CA GLU A 182 -2.08 -2.14 12.95
C GLU A 182 -3.25 -1.48 13.71
N ARG A 183 -4.48 -1.70 13.25
CA ARG A 183 -5.72 -1.17 13.86
C ARG A 183 -6.21 -2.09 14.97
N LEU A 184 -5.48 -2.15 16.09
CA LEU A 184 -5.72 -3.13 17.16
C LEU A 184 -7.14 -3.09 17.74
N ALA A 185 -7.72 -1.90 17.93
CA ALA A 185 -9.10 -1.76 18.41
C ALA A 185 -10.12 -2.36 17.42
N VAL A 186 -9.85 -2.26 16.10
CA VAL A 186 -10.70 -2.88 15.08
C VAL A 186 -10.55 -4.40 15.08
N ILE A 187 -9.33 -4.91 15.30
CA ILE A 187 -9.10 -6.35 15.48
C ILE A 187 -9.99 -6.86 16.61
N ASP A 188 -10.00 -6.18 17.75
CA ASP A 188 -10.82 -6.56 18.91
C ASP A 188 -12.32 -6.57 18.56
N GLN A 189 -12.82 -5.51 17.94
CA GLN A 189 -14.23 -5.40 17.52
C GLN A 189 -14.66 -6.51 16.55
N LEU A 190 -13.78 -6.88 15.60
CA LEU A 190 -14.06 -7.96 14.67
C LEU A 190 -14.07 -9.32 15.36
N LEU A 191 -13.16 -9.56 16.31
CA LEU A 191 -13.14 -10.81 17.08
C LEU A 191 -14.37 -10.93 18.01
N GLU A 192 -14.79 -9.84 18.63
CA GLU A 192 -16.03 -9.77 19.42
C GLU A 192 -17.28 -10.09 18.56
N ALA A 193 -17.26 -9.72 17.28
CA ALA A 193 -18.27 -10.10 16.30
C ALA A 193 -18.15 -11.56 15.80
N ARG A 194 -17.40 -12.42 16.51
CA ARG A 194 -17.17 -13.83 16.17
C ARG A 194 -16.59 -14.02 14.78
N THR A 195 -15.63 -13.18 14.42
CA THR A 195 -14.82 -13.38 13.21
C THR A 195 -13.82 -14.51 13.46
N PRO A 196 -13.76 -15.55 12.61
CA PRO A 196 -12.81 -16.62 12.79
C PRO A 196 -11.37 -16.09 12.62
N ILE A 197 -10.57 -16.17 13.69
CA ILE A 197 -9.24 -15.53 13.76
C ILE A 197 -8.21 -16.13 12.79
N ASP A 198 -8.30 -17.44 12.54
CA ASP A 198 -7.37 -18.16 11.67
C ASP A 198 -7.93 -18.41 10.26
N ALA A 199 -9.11 -17.89 9.93
CA ALA A 199 -9.65 -18.05 8.59
C ALA A 199 -8.89 -17.19 7.56
N GLU A 200 -8.98 -17.63 6.31
CA GLU A 200 -8.40 -16.95 5.16
C GLU A 200 -9.46 -16.18 4.38
N ASP A 201 -9.16 -14.93 4.02
CA ASP A 201 -9.87 -14.22 2.97
C ASP A 201 -9.54 -14.86 1.63
N THR A 202 -10.51 -15.55 1.04
CA THR A 202 -10.34 -16.25 -0.23
C THR A 202 -10.20 -15.31 -1.44
N HIS A 203 -10.55 -14.03 -1.29
CA HIS A 203 -10.44 -13.05 -2.38
C HIS A 203 -8.98 -12.65 -2.62
N TYR A 204 -8.28 -12.18 -1.58
CA TYR A 204 -6.86 -11.81 -1.68
C TYR A 204 -5.90 -12.90 -1.19
N ARG A 205 -6.43 -14.05 -0.72
CA ARG A 205 -5.69 -15.17 -0.12
C ARG A 205 -4.86 -14.76 1.09
N ARG A 206 -5.52 -14.12 2.05
CA ARG A 206 -4.88 -13.49 3.21
C ARG A 206 -5.44 -14.04 4.50
N GLN A 207 -4.55 -14.50 5.36
CA GLN A 207 -4.84 -14.77 6.76
C GLN A 207 -4.21 -13.65 7.60
N ALA A 208 -4.93 -13.15 8.60
CA ALA A 208 -4.54 -11.97 9.37
C ALA A 208 -3.15 -12.08 10.01
N LEU A 209 -2.86 -13.17 10.72
CA LEU A 209 -1.57 -13.36 11.39
C LEU A 209 -0.40 -13.43 10.39
N ARG A 210 -0.55 -14.23 9.32
CA ARG A 210 0.48 -14.37 8.29
C ARG A 210 0.74 -13.06 7.55
N LEU A 211 -0.31 -12.32 7.19
CA LEU A 211 -0.16 -11.03 6.54
C LEU A 211 0.57 -10.03 7.43
N ALA A 212 0.12 -9.87 8.69
CA ALA A 212 0.78 -9.02 9.65
C ALA A 212 2.26 -9.40 9.85
N ALA A 213 2.56 -10.69 9.96
CA ALA A 213 3.92 -11.18 10.17
C ALA A 213 4.84 -10.90 8.96
N THR A 214 4.38 -11.21 7.74
CA THR A 214 5.16 -10.99 6.51
C THR A 214 5.36 -9.51 6.18
N ARG A 215 4.47 -8.63 6.66
CA ARG A 215 4.56 -7.18 6.53
C ARG A 215 5.24 -6.49 7.72
N GLY A 216 5.74 -7.26 8.69
CA GLY A 216 6.45 -6.73 9.85
C GLY A 216 5.58 -5.93 10.82
N ARG A 217 4.26 -6.17 10.84
CA ARG A 217 3.29 -5.50 11.73
C ARG A 217 3.34 -6.08 13.14
N THR A 218 4.44 -5.83 13.84
CA THR A 218 4.75 -6.47 15.12
C THR A 218 3.65 -6.30 16.16
N ARG A 219 2.96 -5.15 16.19
CA ARG A 219 1.88 -4.92 17.16
C ARG A 219 0.69 -5.81 16.86
N SER A 220 0.29 -5.91 15.58
CA SER A 220 -0.77 -6.82 15.16
C SER A 220 -0.43 -8.28 15.39
N VAL A 221 0.82 -8.69 15.15
CA VAL A 221 1.28 -10.07 15.41
C VAL A 221 1.12 -10.40 16.89
N ALA A 222 1.71 -9.59 17.78
CA ALA A 222 1.61 -9.81 19.22
C ALA A 222 0.16 -9.79 19.70
N HIS A 223 -0.65 -8.87 19.16
CA HIS A 223 -2.06 -8.73 19.54
C HIS A 223 -2.88 -9.95 19.10
N LEU A 224 -2.77 -10.41 17.86
CA LEU A 224 -3.49 -11.59 17.36
C LEU A 224 -3.12 -12.85 18.13
N LEU A 225 -1.83 -13.05 18.44
CA LEU A 225 -1.37 -14.18 19.25
C LEU A 225 -1.95 -14.13 20.68
N SER A 226 -1.99 -12.95 21.30
CA SER A 226 -2.63 -12.78 22.61
C SER A 226 -4.14 -13.07 22.60
N ARG A 227 -4.77 -12.98 21.43
CA ARG A 227 -6.18 -13.32 21.18
C ARG A 227 -6.38 -14.79 20.75
N GLY A 228 -5.33 -15.59 20.73
CA GLY A 228 -5.38 -17.03 20.44
C GLY A 228 -5.28 -17.40 18.96
N ALA A 229 -4.73 -16.54 18.11
CA ALA A 229 -4.39 -16.93 16.74
C ALA A 229 -3.35 -18.05 16.74
N ASP A 230 -3.52 -19.06 15.89
CA ASP A 230 -2.61 -20.20 15.82
C ASP A 230 -1.34 -19.87 15.00
N PRO A 231 -0.15 -19.77 15.63
CA PRO A 231 1.10 -19.51 14.91
C PRO A 231 1.51 -20.67 13.99
N GLN A 232 0.95 -21.86 14.18
CA GLN A 232 1.22 -23.06 13.38
C GLN A 232 0.20 -23.28 12.26
N HIS A 233 -0.77 -22.37 12.09
CA HIS A 233 -1.72 -22.45 10.99
C HIS A 233 -0.96 -22.44 9.66
N ARG A 234 -1.23 -23.45 8.82
CA ARG A 234 -0.56 -23.62 7.53
C ARG A 234 -1.42 -23.08 6.41
N ASP A 235 -0.82 -22.27 5.55
CA ASP A 235 -1.44 -21.85 4.30
C ASP A 235 -1.85 -23.09 3.47
N PRO A 236 -3.10 -23.20 3.02
CA PRO A 236 -3.60 -24.40 2.34
C PRO A 236 -2.87 -24.78 1.04
N PHE A 237 -2.17 -23.83 0.41
CA PHE A 237 -1.56 -24.01 -0.91
C PHE A 237 -0.04 -24.24 -0.83
N THR A 238 0.63 -23.47 0.01
CA THR A 238 2.08 -23.52 0.21
C THR A 238 2.47 -24.41 1.38
N HIS A 239 1.49 -24.80 2.21
CA HIS A 239 1.67 -25.54 3.46
C HIS A 239 2.60 -24.86 4.45
N ARG A 240 2.79 -23.54 4.32
CA ARG A 240 3.73 -22.78 5.16
C ARG A 240 3.05 -22.05 6.30
N THR A 241 3.74 -21.96 7.43
CA THR A 241 3.32 -21.13 8.58
C THR A 241 3.76 -19.68 8.41
N ALA A 242 3.20 -18.78 9.24
CA ALA A 242 3.62 -17.37 9.25
C ALA A 242 5.14 -17.22 9.50
N LEU A 243 5.70 -18.03 10.40
CA LEU A 243 7.14 -18.03 10.72
C LEU A 243 8.01 -18.45 9.53
N GLU A 244 7.60 -19.47 8.78
CA GLU A 244 8.32 -19.95 7.60
C GLU A 244 8.36 -18.86 6.51
N TRP A 245 7.26 -18.15 6.30
CA TRP A 245 7.21 -17.01 5.39
C TRP A 245 8.11 -15.85 5.84
N CYS A 246 8.08 -15.48 7.13
CA CYS A 246 8.94 -14.42 7.66
C CYS A 246 10.43 -14.73 7.48
N ARG A 247 10.85 -15.99 7.65
CA ARG A 247 12.25 -16.39 7.48
C ARG A 247 12.75 -16.21 6.05
N GLU A 248 11.89 -16.44 5.06
CA GLU A 248 12.27 -16.24 3.65
C GLU A 248 12.26 -14.77 3.22
N LEU A 249 11.33 -13.98 3.77
CA LEU A 249 11.14 -12.58 3.41
C LEU A 249 11.93 -11.59 4.29
N GLY A 250 12.68 -12.08 5.28
CA GLY A 250 13.49 -11.24 6.18
C GLY A 250 12.68 -10.53 7.28
N GLY A 251 11.62 -11.15 7.79
CA GLY A 251 10.62 -10.61 8.72
C GLY A 251 11.06 -10.33 10.16
N GLY A 252 12.30 -9.86 10.38
CA GLY A 252 12.87 -9.31 11.62
C GLY A 252 12.12 -9.58 12.94
N THR A 253 11.59 -8.52 13.56
CA THR A 253 10.92 -8.55 14.88
C THR A 253 9.64 -9.38 14.92
N ALA A 254 8.99 -9.62 13.77
CA ALA A 254 7.85 -10.52 13.70
C ALA A 254 8.26 -11.98 13.93
N VAL A 255 9.49 -12.37 13.55
CA VAL A 255 10.04 -13.71 13.85
C VAL A 255 10.16 -13.92 15.35
N GLU A 256 10.63 -12.93 16.11
CA GLU A 256 10.77 -13.03 17.56
C GLU A 256 9.42 -13.21 18.25
N ALA A 257 8.41 -12.42 17.83
CA ALA A 257 7.05 -12.55 18.35
C ALA A 257 6.44 -13.92 18.05
N LEU A 258 6.71 -14.49 16.87
CA LEU A 258 6.22 -15.82 16.48
C LEU A 258 6.96 -16.99 17.17
N LEU A 259 8.22 -16.79 17.59
CA LEU A 259 9.00 -17.81 18.32
C LEU A 259 8.65 -17.90 19.80
N THR A 260 8.06 -16.85 20.35
CA THR A 260 7.70 -16.73 21.78
C THR A 260 6.24 -17.06 22.07
N ALA A 261 5.47 -17.36 21.03
CA ALA A 261 4.03 -17.66 21.08
C ALA A 261 3.73 -19.13 21.39
#